data_AF-A0A1I3MDY0-F1
#
_entry.id   AF-A0A1I3MDY0-F1
#
_cell.length_a   1.000
_cell.length_b   1.000
_cell.length_c   1.000
_cell.angle_alpha   90.00
_cell.angle_beta   90.00
_cell.angle_gamma   90.00
#
_symmetry.space_group_name_H-M   'P 1'
#
loop_
_entity.id
_entity.type
_entity.pdbx_description
1 polymer ?
#
loop_
_entity_poly.entity_id
_entity_poly.type
_entity_poly.pdbx_seq_one_letter_code
_entity_poly.pdbx_strand_id
1 'polypeptide(L)'
;MRRSGHLRGAALACGLALGLAGLAGLAATAAADTPPPSSITPTPADGVIQAVGIQPSKLGANAAQLTFLPTGAPGPVVLTVDRPADKQALGLGARPGDRVWLTVDDPLNPQRVVQITRVARPVPALQRTIALAAAFAVIAAFASLATAGRPWRFLVGNDNRMSNSQTQMALWFGVVAMVYGATLILRAWFLGWEFMGGISMTTNVLAMTGLSGLSFGAAKVVAVQKDASAAAAADATAAAPAARPRFADLVLNDFGAADLGDFQMILISSVATVIFAAASWEFLTVVDIVRTTQLPDVDTALLGSFGIGQGAYLIKKAALPNGVG
;
A
#
# COMPACT_ATOMS: atom_id res chain seq x y z
N MET A 1 -20.02 -12.26 -46.74
CA MET A 1 -19.58 -11.21 -45.80
C MET A 1 -19.66 -11.73 -44.36
N ARG A 2 -18.64 -12.45 -43.85
CA ARG A 2 -18.65 -13.02 -42.48
C ARG A 2 -17.23 -13.37 -42.00
N ARG A 3 -16.28 -12.44 -42.11
CA ARG A 3 -14.86 -12.68 -41.71
C ARG A 3 -14.20 -11.56 -40.90
N SER A 4 -14.90 -10.44 -40.65
CA SER A 4 -14.35 -9.24 -39.99
C SER A 4 -14.52 -9.20 -38.46
N GLY A 5 -15.20 -10.18 -37.85
CA GLY A 5 -15.47 -10.20 -36.40
C GLY A 5 -14.30 -10.67 -35.52
N HIS A 6 -13.44 -11.56 -36.01
CA HIS A 6 -12.37 -12.16 -35.19
C HIS A 6 -11.12 -11.30 -35.02
N LEU A 7 -10.89 -10.30 -35.90
CA LEU A 7 -9.71 -9.44 -35.84
C LEU A 7 -9.79 -8.37 -34.73
N ARG A 8 -11.00 -7.97 -34.33
CA ARG A 8 -11.18 -6.97 -33.25
C ARG A 8 -10.97 -7.56 -31.85
N GLY A 9 -11.21 -8.86 -31.66
CA GLY A 9 -10.93 -9.56 -30.40
C GLY A 9 -9.43 -9.79 -30.16
N ALA A 10 -8.68 -10.12 -31.23
CA ALA A 10 -7.24 -10.33 -31.12
C ALA A 10 -6.44 -9.04 -30.89
N ALA A 11 -6.87 -7.91 -31.49
CA ALA A 11 -6.21 -6.61 -31.31
C ALA A 11 -6.33 -6.05 -29.88
N LEU A 12 -7.43 -6.34 -29.18
CA LEU A 12 -7.64 -5.94 -27.77
C LEU A 12 -6.81 -6.77 -26.78
N ALA A 13 -6.51 -8.04 -27.11
CA ALA A 13 -5.63 -8.89 -26.30
C ALA A 13 -4.14 -8.49 -26.42
N CYS A 14 -3.68 -8.05 -27.60
CA CYS A 14 -2.30 -7.58 -27.78
C CYS A 14 -2.02 -6.20 -27.16
N GLY A 15 -3.02 -5.32 -27.09
CA GLY A 15 -2.87 -4.00 -26.46
C GLY A 15 -2.65 -4.08 -24.94
N LEU A 16 -3.17 -5.13 -24.28
CA LEU A 16 -3.05 -5.34 -22.84
C LEU A 16 -1.70 -5.95 -22.41
N ALA A 17 -1.03 -6.70 -23.30
CA ALA A 17 0.29 -7.27 -23.03
C ALA A 17 1.43 -6.24 -23.16
N LEU A 18 1.26 -5.20 -23.99
CA LEU A 18 2.29 -4.17 -24.22
C LEU A 18 2.27 -3.04 -23.17
N GLY A 19 1.19 -2.90 -22.39
CA GLY A 19 1.11 -1.92 -21.30
C GLY A 19 1.92 -2.28 -20.04
N LEU A 20 2.35 -3.54 -19.90
CA LEU A 20 3.06 -4.05 -18.72
C LEU A 20 4.59 -4.03 -18.84
N ALA A 21 5.15 -3.76 -20.03
CA ALA A 21 6.61 -3.73 -20.25
C ALA A 21 7.23 -2.32 -20.18
N GLY A 22 6.42 -1.27 -20.06
CA GLY A 22 6.86 0.13 -20.24
C GLY A 22 7.29 0.89 -18.98
N LEU A 23 7.27 0.30 -17.79
CA LEU A 23 7.52 1.02 -16.52
C LEU A 23 8.85 0.68 -15.84
N ALA A 24 9.73 -0.10 -16.47
CA ALA A 24 11.08 -0.35 -15.98
C ALA A 24 12.05 0.74 -16.48
N GLY A 25 11.90 1.96 -15.94
CA GLY A 25 12.75 3.10 -16.28
C GLY A 25 13.45 3.69 -15.05
N LEU A 26 14.77 3.46 -14.99
CA LEU A 26 15.79 4.28 -14.33
C LEU A 26 15.75 4.36 -12.79
N ALA A 27 16.23 3.31 -12.13
CA ALA A 27 16.85 3.46 -10.81
C ALA A 27 18.23 4.12 -11.01
N ALA A 28 18.31 5.43 -10.79
CA ALA A 28 19.58 6.11 -10.65
C ALA A 28 20.27 5.58 -9.38
N THR A 29 21.33 4.80 -9.54
CA THR A 29 22.25 4.46 -8.45
C THR A 29 22.96 5.74 -8.02
N ALA A 30 22.49 6.36 -6.94
CA ALA A 30 23.25 7.39 -6.25
C ALA A 30 24.56 6.76 -5.77
N ALA A 31 25.69 7.35 -6.14
CA ALA A 31 27.00 6.92 -5.67
C ALA A 31 27.02 7.00 -4.13
N ALA A 32 27.21 5.84 -3.49
CA ALA A 32 27.38 5.77 -2.06
C ALA A 32 28.68 6.50 -1.69
N ASP A 33 28.53 7.59 -0.95
CA ASP A 33 29.62 8.36 -0.36
C ASP A 33 30.38 7.44 0.61
N THR A 34 31.57 7.00 0.23
CA THR A 34 32.34 6.01 1.01
C THR A 34 32.83 6.66 2.31
N PRO A 35 32.48 6.12 3.48
CA PRO A 35 32.93 6.66 4.75
C PRO A 35 34.46 6.57 4.88
N PRO A 36 35.10 7.50 5.61
CA PRO A 36 36.54 7.51 5.81
C PRO A 36 37.03 6.24 6.51
N PRO A 37 38.22 5.72 6.16
CA PRO A 37 38.76 4.50 6.74
C PRO A 37 39.06 4.71 8.23
N SER A 38 38.31 4.02 9.07
CA SER A 38 38.53 3.94 10.52
C SER A 38 38.85 2.48 10.87
N SER A 39 39.85 2.23 11.72
CA SER A 39 40.29 0.88 12.12
C SER A 39 39.33 0.17 13.09
N ILE A 40 38.13 0.71 13.29
CA ILE A 40 37.09 0.21 14.19
C ILE A 40 35.85 0.02 13.32
N THR A 41 35.25 -1.17 13.37
CA THR A 41 34.07 -1.52 12.56
C THR A 41 32.89 -0.65 13.00
N PRO A 42 32.35 0.21 12.11
CA PRO A 42 31.19 1.03 12.42
C PRO A 42 30.02 0.16 12.87
N THR A 43 29.36 0.53 13.96
CA THR A 43 28.31 -0.30 14.57
C THR A 43 26.94 0.37 14.49
N PRO A 44 25.88 -0.31 14.02
CA PRO A 44 24.52 0.20 14.06
C PRO A 44 24.04 0.39 15.50
N ALA A 45 23.38 1.51 15.76
CA ALA A 45 22.74 1.83 17.02
C ALA A 45 21.39 2.50 16.76
N ASP A 46 20.42 2.23 17.64
CA ASP A 46 19.12 2.91 17.66
C ASP A 46 18.87 3.55 19.03
N GLY A 47 18.02 4.57 19.06
CA GLY A 47 17.71 5.27 20.29
C GLY A 47 16.74 6.42 20.13
N VAL A 48 16.66 7.24 21.17
CA VAL A 48 15.77 8.41 21.23
C VAL A 48 16.61 9.68 21.28
N ILE A 49 16.29 10.66 20.44
CA ILE A 49 16.89 11.98 20.47
C ILE A 49 16.49 12.68 21.78
N GLN A 50 17.47 13.14 22.54
CA GLN A 50 17.27 13.94 23.75
C GLN A 50 17.44 15.43 23.45
N ALA A 51 18.41 15.78 22.60
CA ALA A 51 18.63 17.14 22.13
C ALA A 51 19.35 17.13 20.78
N VAL A 52 19.04 18.12 19.94
CA VAL A 52 19.81 18.46 18.75
C VAL A 52 20.37 19.85 18.99
N GLY A 53 21.68 20.00 18.93
CA GLY A 53 22.37 21.22 19.32
C GLY A 53 23.52 21.56 18.41
N ILE A 54 24.14 22.70 18.72
CA ILE A 54 25.35 23.17 18.06
C ILE A 54 26.38 23.38 19.16
N GLN A 55 27.53 22.73 19.06
CA GLN A 55 28.66 23.02 19.92
C GLN A 55 29.41 24.24 19.35
N PRO A 56 29.42 25.37 20.05
CA PRO A 56 30.20 26.52 19.63
C PRO A 56 31.69 26.20 19.73
N SER A 57 32.40 26.31 18.62
CA SER A 57 33.87 26.20 18.61
C SER A 57 34.49 27.57 18.80
N LYS A 58 35.47 27.68 19.71
CA LYS A 58 36.20 28.95 19.93
C LYS A 58 37.19 29.28 18.80
N LEU A 59 37.54 28.30 17.96
CA LEU A 59 38.64 28.38 16.99
C LEU A 59 38.30 27.77 15.61
N GLY A 60 37.02 27.48 15.32
CA GLY A 60 36.63 26.82 14.07
C GLY A 60 35.13 26.83 13.79
N ALA A 61 34.70 26.06 12.78
CA ALA A 61 33.29 25.91 12.45
C ALA A 61 32.54 25.21 13.59
N ASN A 62 31.33 25.68 13.85
CA ASN A 62 30.43 25.05 14.81
C ASN A 62 30.14 23.59 14.44
N ALA A 63 30.23 22.69 15.40
CA ALA A 63 29.93 21.27 15.19
C ALA A 63 28.48 20.99 15.58
N ALA A 64 27.73 20.30 14.70
CA ALA A 64 26.40 19.84 15.05
C ALA A 64 26.52 18.69 16.05
N GLN A 65 25.77 18.77 17.15
CA GLN A 65 25.73 17.73 18.17
C GLN A 65 24.36 17.07 18.22
N LEU A 66 24.39 15.76 18.42
CA LEU A 66 23.23 14.94 18.69
C LEU A 66 23.39 14.32 20.07
N THR A 67 22.56 14.73 21.03
CA THR A 67 22.41 14.01 22.29
C THR A 67 21.34 12.96 22.08
N PHE A 68 21.70 11.68 22.13
CA PHE A 68 20.76 10.57 21.97
C PHE A 68 20.89 9.59 23.13
N LEU A 69 19.80 8.93 23.48
CA LEU A 69 19.77 7.84 24.45
C LEU A 69 19.70 6.53 23.68
N PRO A 70 20.81 5.77 23.57
CA PRO A 70 20.80 4.47 22.90
C PRO A 70 19.83 3.51 23.60
N THR A 71 19.18 2.64 22.82
CA THR A 71 18.30 1.60 23.36
C THR A 71 19.09 0.68 24.29
N GLY A 72 18.62 0.55 25.54
CA GLY A 72 19.27 -0.27 26.58
C GLY A 72 20.47 0.37 27.28
N ALA A 73 20.89 1.58 26.90
CA ALA A 73 21.96 2.29 27.58
C ALA A 73 21.50 2.91 28.91
N PRO A 74 22.39 3.06 29.91
CA PRO A 74 22.06 3.64 31.21
C PRO A 74 21.88 5.18 31.16
N GLY A 75 22.33 5.84 30.10
CA GLY A 75 22.26 7.29 29.99
C GLY A 75 22.52 7.80 28.57
N PRO A 76 22.26 9.10 28.33
CA PRO A 76 22.42 9.72 27.02
C PRO A 76 23.90 9.93 26.66
N VAL A 77 24.20 9.84 25.38
CA VAL A 77 25.53 10.09 24.80
C VAL A 77 25.45 11.27 23.84
N VAL A 78 26.50 12.10 23.82
CA VAL A 78 26.63 13.24 22.92
C VAL A 78 27.54 12.86 21.77
N LEU A 79 26.99 12.85 20.54
CA LEU A 79 27.73 12.54 19.33
C LEU A 79 27.91 13.78 18.46
N THR A 80 29.08 13.86 17.83
CA THR A 80 29.35 14.85 16.79
C THR A 80 28.78 14.36 15.46
N VAL A 81 28.07 15.25 14.76
CA VAL A 81 27.50 14.99 13.43
C VAL A 81 28.29 15.78 12.41
N ASP A 82 29.19 15.09 11.68
CA ASP A 82 30.10 15.73 10.74
C ASP A 82 29.50 15.83 9.33
N ARG A 83 28.83 14.76 8.86
CA ARG A 83 28.34 14.63 7.49
C ARG A 83 27.23 15.64 7.17
N PRO A 84 27.34 16.38 6.04
CA PRO A 84 26.30 17.34 5.64
C PRO A 84 24.91 16.71 5.45
N ALA A 85 24.83 15.49 4.92
CA ALA A 85 23.57 14.77 4.74
C ALA A 85 22.87 14.49 6.07
N ASP A 86 23.61 14.10 7.10
CA ASP A 86 23.08 13.83 8.44
C ASP A 86 22.62 15.13 9.13
N LYS A 87 23.39 16.22 8.95
CA LYS A 87 22.96 17.56 9.40
C LYS A 87 21.66 17.99 8.73
N GLN A 88 21.53 17.75 7.42
CA GLN A 88 20.31 18.04 6.68
C GLN A 88 19.15 17.18 7.18
N ALA A 89 19.35 15.88 7.41
CA ALA A 89 18.32 14.97 7.93
C ALA A 89 17.80 15.43 9.30
N LEU A 90 18.68 15.84 10.22
CA LEU A 90 18.28 16.43 11.50
C LEU A 90 17.58 17.78 11.31
N GLY A 91 18.06 18.59 10.36
CA GLY A 91 17.51 19.90 10.00
C GLY A 91 16.11 19.85 9.35
N LEU A 92 15.63 18.68 8.92
CA LEU A 92 14.25 18.49 8.44
C LEU A 92 13.19 18.55 9.54
N GLY A 93 13.60 18.76 10.81
CA GLY A 93 12.68 18.95 11.93
C GLY A 93 12.74 17.86 12.99
N ALA A 94 13.90 17.21 13.14
CA ALA A 94 14.16 16.30 14.25
C ALA A 94 14.09 17.05 15.59
N ARG A 95 13.47 16.42 16.60
CA ARG A 95 13.21 17.01 17.92
C ARG A 95 13.46 15.99 19.03
N PRO A 96 13.60 16.44 20.28
CA PRO A 96 13.57 15.54 21.43
C PRO A 96 12.35 14.61 21.42
N GLY A 97 12.57 13.33 21.69
CA GLY A 97 11.54 12.28 21.63
C GLY A 97 11.43 11.54 20.30
N ASP A 98 12.03 12.04 19.21
CA ASP A 98 12.10 11.31 17.95
C ASP A 98 13.04 10.10 18.07
N ARG A 99 12.75 9.03 17.34
CA ARG A 99 13.61 7.85 17.23
C ARG A 99 14.63 8.07 16.12
N VAL A 100 15.86 7.66 16.37
CA VAL A 100 16.95 7.72 15.41
C VAL A 100 17.64 6.37 15.31
N TRP A 101 17.93 5.97 14.07
CA TRP A 101 18.79 4.84 13.74
C TRP A 101 20.02 5.41 13.05
N LEU A 102 21.20 5.04 13.54
CA LEU A 102 22.46 5.58 13.08
C LEU A 102 23.58 4.54 13.21
N THR A 103 24.71 4.82 12.59
CA THR A 103 25.95 4.07 12.75
C THR A 103 26.92 4.96 13.51
N VAL A 104 27.53 4.43 14.57
CA VAL A 104 28.56 5.11 15.36
C VAL A 104 29.96 4.61 15.01
N ASP A 105 30.96 5.40 15.38
CA ASP A 105 32.39 5.10 15.20
C ASP A 105 32.88 3.97 16.12
N ASP A 106 32.55 4.03 17.41
CA ASP A 106 32.94 3.03 18.41
C ASP A 106 31.72 2.59 19.23
N PRO A 107 31.37 1.29 19.27
CA PRO A 107 30.22 0.81 20.06
C PRO A 107 30.41 0.94 21.58
N LEU A 108 31.64 0.97 22.09
CA LEU A 108 31.92 1.04 23.52
C LEU A 108 31.98 2.48 24.04
N ASN A 109 32.46 3.40 23.20
CA ASN A 109 32.57 4.81 23.53
C ASN A 109 32.26 5.70 22.32
N PRO A 110 30.99 5.75 21.89
CA PRO A 110 30.63 6.43 20.65
C PRO A 110 30.82 7.94 20.81
N GLN A 111 31.56 8.54 19.88
CA GLN A 111 31.83 9.98 19.87
C GLN A 111 31.30 10.66 18.60
N ARG A 112 31.16 9.91 17.51
CA ARG A 112 30.77 10.45 16.20
C ARG A 112 29.68 9.63 15.54
N VAL A 113 28.79 10.33 14.85
CA VAL A 113 27.85 9.72 13.92
C VAL A 113 28.57 9.48 12.59
N VAL A 114 28.72 8.21 12.22
CA VAL A 114 29.22 7.80 10.90
C VAL A 114 28.13 7.97 9.85
N GLN A 115 26.88 7.68 10.20
CA GLN A 115 25.73 7.82 9.30
C GLN A 115 24.42 7.84 10.06
N ILE A 116 23.47 8.71 9.72
CA ILE A 116 22.08 8.56 10.13
C ILE A 116 21.35 7.76 9.05
N THR A 117 20.80 6.61 9.42
CA THR A 117 20.05 5.75 8.48
C THR A 117 18.57 6.10 8.46
N ARG A 118 18.00 6.51 9.59
CA ARG A 118 16.58 6.84 9.71
C ARG A 118 16.32 7.77 10.89
N VAL A 119 15.41 8.72 10.72
CA VAL A 119 14.82 9.51 11.81
C VAL A 119 13.31 9.43 11.69
N ALA A 120 12.61 9.09 12.76
CA ALA A 120 11.17 8.93 12.74
C ALA A 120 10.51 9.42 14.04
N ARG A 121 9.32 9.99 13.92
CA ARG A 121 8.52 10.46 15.06
C ARG A 121 7.56 9.38 15.53
N PRO A 122 7.60 8.95 16.80
CA PRO A 122 6.61 8.01 17.34
C PRO A 122 5.19 8.57 17.28
N VAL A 123 4.24 7.71 16.91
CA VAL A 123 2.81 8.04 16.85
C VAL A 123 2.05 7.21 17.87
N PRO A 124 1.36 7.84 18.83
CA PRO A 124 0.56 7.10 19.79
C PRO A 124 -0.63 6.40 19.13
N ALA A 125 -1.14 5.33 19.77
CA ALA A 125 -2.21 4.49 19.20
C ALA A 125 -3.47 5.27 18.84
N LEU A 126 -3.87 6.23 19.68
CA LEU A 126 -5.08 7.02 19.47
C LEU A 126 -5.02 7.83 18.15
N GLN A 127 -3.90 8.49 17.87
CA GLN A 127 -3.72 9.28 16.65
C GLN A 127 -3.73 8.39 15.40
N ARG A 128 -3.16 7.18 15.48
CA ARG A 128 -3.25 6.19 14.39
C ARG A 128 -4.70 5.81 14.11
N THR A 129 -5.47 5.50 15.15
CA THR A 129 -6.90 5.17 15.03
C THR A 129 -7.70 6.34 14.46
N ILE A 130 -7.46 7.57 14.93
CA ILE A 130 -8.12 8.78 14.41
C ILE A 130 -7.79 8.97 12.93
N ALA A 131 -6.53 8.84 12.52
CA ALA A 131 -6.11 9.01 11.13
C ALA A 131 -6.75 7.96 10.21
N LEU A 132 -6.81 6.70 10.64
CA LEU A 132 -7.51 5.64 9.91
C LEU A 132 -9.01 5.90 9.81
N ALA A 133 -9.66 6.28 10.92
CA ALA A 133 -11.08 6.61 10.94
C ALA A 133 -11.40 7.82 10.04
N ALA A 134 -10.56 8.85 10.05
CA ALA A 134 -10.70 10.02 9.19
C ALA A 134 -10.50 9.66 7.71
N ALA A 135 -9.48 8.86 7.37
CA ALA A 135 -9.29 8.38 6.01
C ALA A 135 -10.48 7.54 5.53
N PHE A 136 -11.00 6.64 6.38
CA PHE A 136 -12.21 5.87 6.09
C PHE A 136 -13.43 6.78 5.90
N ALA A 137 -13.64 7.77 6.76
CA ALA A 137 -14.75 8.71 6.65
C ALA A 137 -14.72 9.49 5.34
N VAL A 138 -13.54 9.92 4.89
CA VAL A 138 -13.36 10.57 3.58
C VAL A 138 -13.74 9.62 2.45
N ILE A 139 -13.23 8.39 2.45
CA ILE A 139 -13.57 7.37 1.43
C ILE A 139 -15.07 7.08 1.42
N ALA A 140 -15.68 6.89 2.59
CA ALA A 140 -17.10 6.61 2.76
C ALA A 140 -17.97 7.80 2.30
N ALA A 141 -17.53 9.04 2.54
CA ALA A 141 -18.20 10.24 2.06
C ALA A 141 -18.18 10.30 0.53
N PHE A 142 -17.03 10.09 -0.10
CA PHE A 142 -16.93 10.03 -1.57
C PHE A 142 -17.77 8.90 -2.15
N ALA A 143 -17.74 7.71 -1.54
CA ALA A 143 -18.55 6.59 -1.98
C ALA A 143 -20.06 6.88 -1.85
N SER A 144 -20.48 7.52 -0.75
CA SER A 144 -21.87 7.90 -0.53
C SER A 144 -22.33 8.96 -1.52
N LEU A 145 -21.51 9.97 -1.79
CA LEU A 145 -21.79 11.00 -2.81
C LEU A 145 -21.94 10.38 -4.19
N ALA A 146 -21.02 9.48 -4.58
CA ALA A 146 -21.05 8.81 -5.87
C ALA A 146 -22.25 7.86 -6.06
N THR A 147 -22.90 7.42 -4.97
CA THR A 147 -23.99 6.44 -5.00
C THR A 147 -25.34 7.00 -4.52
N ALA A 148 -25.45 8.33 -4.37
CA ALA A 148 -26.62 9.00 -3.81
C ALA A 148 -27.05 8.42 -2.44
N GLY A 149 -26.08 8.24 -1.55
CA GLY A 149 -26.28 7.77 -0.17
C GLY A 149 -26.35 6.25 0.01
N ARG A 150 -26.02 5.46 -1.02
CA ARG A 150 -26.04 3.99 -0.96
C ARG A 150 -24.66 3.39 -1.30
N PRO A 151 -23.64 3.60 -0.45
CA PRO A 151 -22.26 3.20 -0.75
C PRO A 151 -22.11 1.68 -0.96
N TRP A 152 -22.99 0.87 -0.39
CA TRP A 152 -23.02 -0.58 -0.61
C TRP A 152 -23.26 -0.98 -2.07
N ARG A 153 -23.78 -0.07 -2.92
CA ARG A 153 -23.97 -0.34 -4.36
C ARG A 153 -22.66 -0.61 -5.10
N PHE A 154 -21.51 -0.24 -4.54
CA PHE A 154 -20.21 -0.63 -5.10
C PHE A 154 -19.89 -2.11 -4.94
N LEU A 155 -20.61 -2.84 -4.08
CA LEU A 155 -20.40 -4.26 -3.82
C LEU A 155 -21.38 -5.16 -4.59
N VAL A 156 -22.39 -4.56 -5.23
CA VAL A 156 -23.54 -5.26 -5.81
C VAL A 156 -23.52 -5.22 -7.34
N GLY A 157 -23.65 -6.39 -7.94
CA GLY A 157 -23.70 -6.62 -9.38
C GLY A 157 -25.01 -6.18 -10.03
N ASN A 158 -25.07 -6.33 -11.36
CA ASN A 158 -26.23 -5.95 -12.17
C ASN A 158 -27.48 -6.80 -11.86
N ASP A 159 -27.27 -8.01 -11.36
CA ASP A 159 -28.26 -8.99 -10.93
C ASP A 159 -28.76 -8.77 -9.49
N ASN A 160 -28.35 -7.67 -8.85
CA ASN A 160 -28.66 -7.33 -7.46
C ASN A 160 -28.12 -8.35 -6.43
N ARG A 161 -27.07 -9.10 -6.80
CA ARG A 161 -26.30 -9.99 -5.91
C ARG A 161 -24.96 -9.36 -5.52
N MET A 162 -24.35 -9.82 -4.43
CA MET A 162 -22.99 -9.38 -4.10
C MET A 162 -22.02 -9.89 -5.18
N SER A 163 -21.23 -9.00 -5.77
CA SER A 163 -20.24 -9.39 -6.78
C SER A 163 -18.88 -9.60 -6.14
N ASN A 164 -18.28 -10.78 -6.35
CA ASN A 164 -16.95 -11.10 -5.84
C ASN A 164 -15.88 -10.12 -6.31
N SER A 165 -15.79 -9.86 -7.63
CA SER A 165 -14.80 -8.93 -8.19
C SER A 165 -14.96 -7.49 -7.68
N GLN A 166 -16.18 -7.03 -7.46
CA GLN A 166 -16.46 -5.71 -6.89
C GLN A 166 -16.12 -5.65 -5.40
N THR A 167 -16.50 -6.68 -4.65
CA THR A 167 -16.24 -6.78 -3.21
C THR A 167 -14.75 -6.86 -2.95
N GLN A 168 -14.02 -7.69 -3.69
CA GLN A 168 -12.57 -7.73 -3.65
C GLN A 168 -11.96 -6.35 -3.92
N MET A 169 -12.37 -5.70 -5.03
CA MET A 169 -11.82 -4.40 -5.39
C MET A 169 -12.06 -3.39 -4.27
N ALA A 170 -13.26 -3.37 -3.69
CA ALA A 170 -13.59 -2.51 -2.56
C ALA A 170 -12.76 -2.82 -1.31
N LEU A 171 -12.54 -4.10 -0.99
CA LEU A 171 -11.71 -4.53 0.14
C LEU A 171 -10.24 -4.11 -0.05
N TRP A 172 -9.62 -4.52 -1.14
CA TRP A 172 -8.22 -4.29 -1.42
C TRP A 172 -7.92 -2.80 -1.65
N PHE A 173 -8.63 -2.17 -2.58
CA PHE A 173 -8.44 -0.75 -2.86
C PHE A 173 -8.83 0.11 -1.66
N GLY A 174 -9.88 -0.27 -0.93
CA GLY A 174 -10.32 0.42 0.28
C GLY A 174 -9.25 0.43 1.36
N VAL A 175 -8.63 -0.72 1.66
CA VAL A 175 -7.56 -0.77 2.67
C VAL A 175 -6.32 0.01 2.23
N VAL A 176 -5.90 -0.11 0.97
CA VAL A 176 -4.74 0.63 0.45
C VAL A 176 -4.99 2.14 0.49
N ALA A 177 -6.16 2.60 0.03
CA ALA A 177 -6.54 4.00 0.07
C ALA A 177 -6.66 4.54 1.50
N MET A 178 -7.19 3.74 2.43
CA MET A 178 -7.31 4.12 3.84
C MET A 178 -5.93 4.28 4.50
N VAL A 179 -5.00 3.36 4.25
CA VAL A 179 -3.62 3.43 4.77
C VAL A 179 -2.86 4.61 4.16
N TYR A 180 -3.02 4.83 2.85
CA TYR A 180 -2.44 6.01 2.18
C TYR A 180 -2.96 7.31 2.81
N GLY A 181 -4.28 7.44 2.98
CA GLY A 181 -4.91 8.59 3.62
C GLY A 181 -4.46 8.79 5.06
N ALA A 182 -4.39 7.73 5.86
CA ALA A 182 -3.91 7.79 7.23
C ALA A 182 -2.44 8.24 7.30
N THR A 183 -1.60 7.73 6.41
CA THR A 183 -0.19 8.14 6.28
C THR A 183 -0.08 9.63 5.96
N LEU A 184 -0.89 10.11 5.00
CA LEU A 184 -0.95 11.53 4.63
C LEU A 184 -1.37 12.41 5.83
N ILE A 185 -2.43 12.02 6.54
CA ILE A 185 -2.95 12.74 7.71
C ILE A 185 -1.89 12.81 8.82
N LEU A 186 -1.26 11.68 9.15
CA LEU A 186 -0.24 11.64 10.20
C LEU A 186 1.00 12.44 9.82
N ARG A 187 1.45 12.40 8.56
CA ARG A 187 2.55 13.24 8.08
C ARG A 187 2.22 14.73 8.21
N ALA A 188 1.03 15.14 7.79
CA ALA A 188 0.60 16.53 7.94
C ALA A 188 0.49 16.96 9.41
N TRP A 189 -0.04 16.09 10.28
CA TRP A 189 -0.23 16.37 11.70
C TRP A 189 1.11 16.48 12.44
N PHE A 190 2.02 15.52 12.25
CA PHE A 190 3.25 15.42 13.03
C PHE A 190 4.42 16.17 12.42
N LEU A 191 4.52 16.27 11.10
CA LEU A 191 5.66 16.88 10.42
C LEU A 191 5.33 18.23 9.78
N GLY A 192 4.05 18.51 9.51
CA GLY A 192 3.60 19.75 8.86
C GLY A 192 3.14 19.54 7.42
N TRP A 193 2.53 20.58 6.85
CA TRP A 193 1.93 20.55 5.51
C TRP A 193 2.98 20.39 4.39
N GLU A 194 4.23 20.75 4.64
CA GLU A 194 5.35 20.59 3.71
C GLU A 194 5.79 19.12 3.51
N PHE A 195 5.29 18.21 4.34
CA PHE A 195 5.49 16.76 4.22
C PHE A 195 4.29 16.04 3.60
N MET A 196 3.29 16.79 3.14
CA MET A 196 2.17 16.23 2.38
C MET A 196 2.64 15.71 1.02
N GLY A 197 2.14 14.53 0.67
CA GLY A 197 2.58 13.83 -0.53
C GLY A 197 3.90 13.09 -0.33
N GLY A 198 4.56 12.75 -1.44
CA GLY A 198 5.79 11.95 -1.43
C GLY A 198 5.59 10.51 -0.93
N ILE A 199 4.34 10.06 -0.78
CA ILE A 199 3.99 8.69 -0.42
C ILE A 199 3.90 7.87 -1.70
N SER A 200 4.79 6.90 -1.88
CA SER A 200 4.73 5.94 -2.98
C SER A 200 4.24 4.58 -2.50
N MET A 201 3.68 3.81 -3.42
CA MET A 201 3.37 2.40 -3.21
C MET A 201 4.60 1.56 -3.53
N THR A 202 4.80 0.48 -2.81
CA THR A 202 5.78 -0.54 -3.17
C THR A 202 5.34 -1.29 -4.42
N THR A 203 6.29 -2.00 -5.04
CA THR A 203 6.05 -2.74 -6.28
C THR A 203 4.92 -3.75 -6.15
N ASN A 204 4.88 -4.54 -5.07
CA ASN A 204 3.87 -5.59 -4.94
C ASN A 204 2.49 -5.01 -4.62
N VAL A 205 2.40 -3.98 -3.77
CA VAL A 205 1.13 -3.28 -3.50
C VAL A 205 0.57 -2.63 -4.77
N LEU A 206 1.43 -1.99 -5.57
CA LEU A 206 1.04 -1.40 -6.84
C LEU A 206 0.57 -2.49 -7.83
N ALA A 207 1.31 -3.60 -7.92
CA ALA A 207 0.96 -4.72 -8.79
C ALA A 207 -0.39 -5.36 -8.39
N MET A 208 -0.61 -5.63 -7.11
CA MET A 208 -1.89 -6.17 -6.62
C MET A 208 -3.05 -5.21 -6.88
N THR A 209 -2.82 -3.90 -6.71
CA THR A 209 -3.82 -2.87 -7.03
C THR A 209 -4.16 -2.85 -8.52
N GLY A 210 -3.14 -2.93 -9.39
CA GLY A 210 -3.33 -3.04 -10.84
C GLY A 210 -4.05 -4.32 -11.25
N LEU A 211 -3.67 -5.47 -10.68
CA LEU A 211 -4.32 -6.76 -10.92
C LEU A 211 -5.79 -6.74 -10.49
N SER A 212 -6.11 -6.15 -9.34
CA SER A 212 -7.49 -6.02 -8.86
C SER A 212 -8.34 -5.17 -9.81
N GLY A 213 -7.79 -4.05 -10.29
CA GLY A 213 -8.44 -3.20 -11.28
C GLY A 213 -8.67 -3.91 -12.62
N LEU A 214 -7.66 -4.65 -13.10
CA LEU A 214 -7.77 -5.46 -14.33
C LEU A 214 -8.83 -6.54 -14.21
N SER A 215 -8.85 -7.29 -13.10
CA SER A 215 -9.85 -8.32 -12.88
C SER A 215 -11.27 -7.78 -12.83
N PHE A 216 -11.49 -6.66 -12.12
CA PHE A 216 -12.78 -5.99 -12.10
C PHE A 216 -13.22 -5.59 -13.52
N GLY A 217 -12.33 -4.93 -14.29
CA GLY A 217 -12.62 -4.52 -15.66
C GLY A 217 -12.94 -5.69 -16.58
N ALA A 218 -12.10 -6.72 -16.58
CA ALA A 218 -12.28 -7.93 -17.39
C ALA A 218 -13.56 -8.69 -17.03
N ALA A 219 -13.83 -8.89 -15.74
CA ALA A 219 -15.03 -9.56 -15.27
C ALA A 219 -16.31 -8.82 -15.64
N LYS A 220 -16.27 -7.47 -15.69
CA LYS A 220 -17.38 -6.64 -16.14
C LYS A 220 -17.62 -6.75 -17.65
N VAL A 221 -16.57 -6.76 -18.46
CA VAL A 221 -16.69 -6.98 -19.91
C VAL A 221 -17.35 -8.33 -20.20
N VAL A 222 -16.91 -9.39 -19.53
CA VAL A 222 -17.49 -10.74 -19.68
C VAL A 222 -18.98 -10.74 -19.29
N ALA A 223 -19.33 -10.12 -18.16
CA ALA A 223 -20.73 -10.03 -17.73
C ALA A 223 -21.61 -9.32 -18.78
N VAL A 224 -21.19 -8.14 -19.26
CA VAL A 224 -21.94 -7.40 -20.28
C VAL A 224 -22.11 -8.19 -21.58
N GLN A 225 -21.06 -8.90 -22.02
CA GLN A 225 -21.12 -9.72 -23.24
C GLN A 225 -22.09 -10.89 -23.12
N LYS A 226 -22.10 -11.55 -21.96
CA LYS A 226 -23.01 -12.65 -21.72
C LYS A 226 -24.45 -12.18 -21.52
N ASP A 227 -24.67 -11.07 -20.82
CA ASP A 227 -26.00 -10.43 -20.69
C ASP A 227 -26.58 -10.08 -22.07
N ALA A 228 -25.76 -9.47 -22.94
CA ALA A 228 -26.16 -9.15 -24.31
C ALA A 228 -26.48 -10.39 -25.14
N SER A 229 -25.71 -11.48 -24.95
CA SER A 229 -25.92 -12.75 -25.64
C SER A 229 -27.20 -13.47 -25.16
N ALA A 230 -27.47 -13.46 -23.85
CA ALA A 230 -28.70 -14.00 -23.26
C ALA A 230 -29.94 -13.21 -23.72
N ALA A 231 -29.85 -11.88 -23.76
CA ALA A 231 -30.91 -11.02 -24.28
C ALA A 231 -31.19 -11.28 -25.78
N ALA A 232 -30.15 -11.46 -26.59
CA ALA A 232 -30.28 -11.78 -28.01
C ALA A 232 -30.86 -13.18 -28.26
N ALA A 233 -30.60 -14.13 -27.35
CA ALA A 233 -31.10 -15.50 -27.44
C ALA A 233 -32.53 -15.66 -26.89
N ALA A 234 -33.15 -14.61 -26.33
CA ALA A 234 -34.41 -14.69 -25.57
C ALA A 234 -34.38 -15.85 -24.55
N ASP A 235 -33.22 -16.04 -23.92
CA ASP A 235 -32.96 -17.23 -23.11
C ASP A 235 -33.73 -17.15 -21.80
N ALA A 236 -34.81 -17.93 -21.69
CA ALA A 236 -35.66 -18.01 -20.51
C ALA A 236 -34.95 -18.62 -19.28
N THR A 237 -33.71 -19.10 -19.44
CA THR A 237 -32.89 -19.65 -18.35
C THR A 237 -32.00 -18.61 -17.66
N ALA A 238 -31.99 -17.35 -18.13
CA ALA A 238 -31.30 -16.27 -17.44
C ALA A 238 -31.85 -16.13 -16.01
N ALA A 239 -30.98 -16.25 -15.02
CA ALA A 239 -31.38 -16.15 -13.62
C ALA A 239 -32.02 -14.79 -13.35
N ALA A 240 -33.21 -14.80 -12.73
CA ALA A 240 -33.88 -13.57 -12.33
C ALA A 240 -33.00 -12.79 -11.34
N PRO A 241 -33.02 -11.44 -11.38
CA PRO A 241 -32.33 -10.63 -10.39
C PRO A 241 -32.73 -11.03 -8.96
N ALA A 242 -31.76 -11.08 -8.06
CA ALA A 242 -32.03 -11.43 -6.68
C ALA A 242 -32.88 -10.34 -6.00
N ALA A 243 -33.81 -10.76 -5.13
CA ALA A 243 -34.64 -9.83 -4.36
C ALA A 243 -33.82 -8.94 -3.40
N ARG A 244 -32.69 -9.47 -2.90
CA ARG A 244 -31.74 -8.74 -2.06
C ARG A 244 -30.34 -9.35 -2.18
N PRO A 245 -29.27 -8.55 -2.09
CA PRO A 245 -27.90 -9.05 -2.02
C PRO A 245 -27.67 -9.79 -0.69
N ARG A 246 -26.89 -10.88 -0.72
CA ARG A 246 -26.52 -11.67 0.46
C ARG A 246 -25.02 -11.93 0.46
N PHE A 247 -24.40 -11.98 1.64
CA PHE A 247 -22.99 -12.37 1.75
C PHE A 247 -22.72 -13.80 1.28
N ALA A 248 -23.74 -14.68 1.32
CA ALA A 248 -23.64 -16.02 0.76
C ALA A 248 -23.36 -16.02 -0.76
N ASP A 249 -23.76 -14.96 -1.48
CA ASP A 249 -23.50 -14.82 -2.92
C ASP A 249 -22.00 -14.70 -3.24
N LEU A 250 -21.14 -14.45 -2.22
CA LEU A 250 -19.69 -14.43 -2.40
C LEU A 250 -19.06 -15.84 -2.46
N VAL A 251 -19.79 -16.87 -2.04
CA VAL A 251 -19.28 -18.26 -1.96
C VAL A 251 -20.21 -19.27 -2.62
N LEU A 252 -21.37 -18.82 -3.10
CA LEU A 252 -22.36 -19.62 -3.82
C LEU A 252 -22.51 -19.08 -5.24
N ASN A 253 -22.73 -19.99 -6.19
CA ASN A 253 -23.08 -19.62 -7.57
C ASN A 253 -24.53 -19.17 -7.70
N ASP A 254 -24.97 -18.84 -8.92
CA ASP A 254 -26.30 -18.24 -9.09
C ASP A 254 -27.47 -19.18 -8.81
N PHE A 255 -27.19 -20.48 -8.79
CA PHE A 255 -28.11 -21.56 -8.44
C PHE A 255 -28.06 -21.94 -6.95
N GLY A 256 -27.25 -21.27 -6.14
CA GLY A 256 -27.13 -21.49 -4.71
C GLY A 256 -26.24 -22.67 -4.30
N ALA A 257 -25.45 -23.23 -5.22
CA ALA A 257 -24.46 -24.25 -4.92
C ALA A 257 -23.11 -23.62 -4.55
N ALA A 258 -22.37 -24.27 -3.64
CA ALA A 258 -21.05 -23.78 -3.24
C ALA A 258 -20.08 -23.74 -4.42
N ASP A 259 -19.39 -22.62 -4.57
CA ASP A 259 -18.47 -22.38 -5.65
C ASP A 259 -17.04 -22.19 -5.12
N LEU A 260 -16.18 -23.13 -5.48
CA LEU A 260 -14.80 -23.15 -5.03
C LEU A 260 -13.99 -21.96 -5.56
N GLY A 261 -14.25 -21.51 -6.78
CA GLY A 261 -13.52 -20.39 -7.40
C GLY A 261 -13.88 -19.06 -6.75
N ASP A 262 -15.17 -18.85 -6.48
CA ASP A 262 -15.67 -17.68 -5.76
C ASP A 262 -15.17 -17.64 -4.32
N PHE A 263 -15.25 -18.78 -3.61
CA PHE A 263 -14.68 -18.94 -2.28
C PHE A 263 -13.17 -18.65 -2.25
N GLN A 264 -12.40 -19.21 -3.19
CA GLN A 264 -10.96 -18.99 -3.27
C GLN A 264 -10.64 -17.50 -3.50
N MET A 265 -11.37 -16.83 -4.39
CA MET A 265 -11.14 -15.42 -4.70
C MET A 265 -11.36 -14.55 -3.46
N ILE A 266 -12.48 -14.71 -2.76
CA ILE A 266 -12.78 -13.89 -1.59
C ILE A 266 -11.85 -14.22 -0.42
N LEU A 267 -11.48 -15.49 -0.24
CA LEU A 267 -10.56 -15.93 0.80
C LEU A 267 -9.17 -15.30 0.61
N ILE A 268 -8.55 -15.46 -0.56
CA ILE A 268 -7.20 -14.93 -0.83
C ILE A 268 -7.20 -13.40 -0.70
N SER A 269 -8.23 -12.74 -1.23
CA SER A 269 -8.36 -11.28 -1.15
C SER A 269 -8.51 -10.78 0.28
N SER A 270 -9.28 -11.50 1.11
CA SER A 270 -9.47 -11.17 2.52
C SER A 270 -8.19 -11.37 3.32
N VAL A 271 -7.48 -12.49 3.10
CA VAL A 271 -6.17 -12.76 3.74
C VAL A 271 -5.16 -11.67 3.37
N ALA A 272 -5.06 -11.33 2.09
CA ALA A 272 -4.19 -10.25 1.63
C ALA A 272 -4.52 -8.91 2.30
N THR A 273 -5.81 -8.58 2.38
CA THR A 273 -6.31 -7.35 3.01
C THR A 273 -5.95 -7.30 4.49
N VAL A 274 -6.13 -8.40 5.22
CA VAL A 274 -5.85 -8.48 6.67
C VAL A 274 -4.34 -8.39 6.95
N ILE A 275 -3.52 -9.12 6.19
CA ILE A 275 -2.05 -9.07 6.35
C ILE A 275 -1.54 -7.66 6.08
N PHE A 276 -2.00 -7.03 4.98
CA PHE A 276 -1.63 -5.67 4.66
C PHE A 276 -2.11 -4.66 5.71
N ALA A 277 -3.33 -4.82 6.24
CA ALA A 277 -3.86 -3.96 7.30
C ALA A 277 -3.02 -4.07 8.59
N ALA A 278 -2.63 -5.29 8.98
CA ALA A 278 -1.79 -5.53 10.16
C ALA A 278 -0.39 -4.94 9.99
N ALA A 279 0.25 -5.17 8.83
CA ALA A 279 1.54 -4.56 8.50
C ALA A 279 1.45 -3.02 8.49
N SER A 280 0.35 -2.47 7.99
CA SER A 280 0.09 -1.04 7.99
C SER A 280 -0.11 -0.45 9.38
N TRP A 281 -0.77 -1.17 10.28
CA TRP A 281 -0.91 -0.72 11.67
C TRP A 281 0.44 -0.57 12.37
N GLU A 282 1.37 -1.49 12.10
CA GLU A 282 2.73 -1.42 12.62
C GLU A 282 3.55 -0.33 11.94
N PHE A 283 3.43 -0.20 10.61
CA PHE A 283 4.07 0.88 9.85
C PHE A 283 3.69 2.27 10.40
N LEU A 284 2.42 2.47 10.77
CA LEU A 284 1.94 3.76 11.28
C LEU A 284 2.43 4.07 12.71
N THR A 285 3.13 3.17 13.41
CA THR A 285 3.70 3.42 14.76
C THR A 285 4.70 4.57 14.78
N VAL A 286 5.33 4.85 13.64
CA VAL A 286 6.27 5.93 13.47
C VAL A 286 6.03 6.63 12.13
N VAL A 287 6.34 7.92 12.06
CA VAL A 287 6.32 8.69 10.81
C VAL A 287 7.74 9.12 10.49
N ASP A 288 8.28 8.64 9.37
CA ASP A 288 9.64 8.98 8.96
C ASP A 288 9.77 10.46 8.58
N ILE A 289 10.77 11.14 9.13
CA ILE A 289 11.08 12.55 8.89
C ILE A 289 11.86 12.68 7.57
N VAL A 290 11.18 12.34 6.48
CA VAL A 290 11.72 12.32 5.11
C VAL A 290 10.69 12.86 4.14
N ARG A 291 11.15 13.48 3.05
CA ARG A 291 10.25 14.04 2.02
C ARG A 291 9.45 12.98 1.29
N THR A 292 10.02 11.78 1.12
CA THR A 292 9.39 10.65 0.45
C THR A 292 9.35 9.43 1.36
N THR A 293 8.23 8.72 1.36
CA THR A 293 8.06 7.48 2.12
C THR A 293 7.37 6.43 1.25
N GLN A 294 7.55 5.17 1.57
CA GLN A 294 6.89 4.06 0.90
C GLN A 294 5.92 3.40 1.86
N LEU A 295 4.73 3.04 1.36
CA LEU A 295 3.80 2.18 2.10
C LEU A 295 4.47 0.83 2.41
N PRO A 296 3.98 0.09 3.43
CA PRO A 296 4.49 -1.25 3.70
C PRO A 296 4.29 -2.15 2.49
N ASP A 297 5.25 -3.04 2.23
CA ASP A 297 5.14 -3.98 1.13
C ASP A 297 4.31 -5.21 1.50
N VAL A 298 3.93 -5.98 0.48
CA VAL A 298 3.34 -7.31 0.62
C VAL A 298 4.34 -8.34 0.09
N ASP A 299 4.37 -9.53 0.68
CA ASP A 299 5.28 -10.57 0.25
C ASP A 299 4.92 -11.11 -1.15
N THR A 300 5.94 -11.58 -1.86
CA THR A 300 5.80 -12.07 -3.23
C THR A 300 4.91 -13.31 -3.32
N ALA A 301 4.82 -14.13 -2.27
CA ALA A 301 3.96 -15.32 -2.29
C ALA A 301 2.48 -14.93 -2.22
N LEU A 302 2.14 -13.90 -1.45
CA LEU A 302 0.79 -13.34 -1.38
C LEU A 302 0.42 -12.62 -2.69
N LEU A 303 1.35 -11.87 -3.30
CA LEU A 303 1.17 -11.32 -4.66
C LEU A 303 0.89 -12.45 -5.68
N GLY A 304 1.72 -13.50 -5.67
CA GLY A 304 1.56 -14.64 -6.57
C GLY A 304 0.22 -15.36 -6.38
N SER A 305 -0.16 -15.61 -5.13
CA SER A 305 -1.44 -16.24 -4.78
C SER A 305 -2.63 -15.38 -5.20
N PHE A 306 -2.54 -14.07 -4.99
CA PHE A 306 -3.55 -13.12 -5.42
C PHE A 306 -3.71 -13.14 -6.94
N GLY A 307 -2.61 -13.05 -7.69
CA GLY A 307 -2.61 -13.11 -9.15
C GLY A 307 -3.17 -14.42 -9.71
N ILE A 308 -2.81 -15.56 -9.12
CA ILE A 308 -3.35 -16.87 -9.51
C ILE A 308 -4.86 -16.93 -9.25
N GLY A 309 -5.32 -16.49 -8.08
CA GLY A 309 -6.74 -16.44 -7.75
C GLY A 309 -7.54 -15.55 -8.73
N GLN A 310 -6.97 -14.41 -9.12
CA GLN A 310 -7.56 -13.53 -10.13
C GLN A 310 -7.64 -14.19 -11.51
N GLY A 311 -6.55 -14.79 -11.97
CA GLY A 311 -6.51 -15.47 -13.25
C GLY A 311 -7.50 -16.64 -13.32
N ALA A 312 -7.53 -17.48 -12.29
CA ALA A 312 -8.45 -18.61 -12.20
C ALA A 312 -9.93 -18.15 -12.26
N TYR A 313 -10.28 -17.09 -11.52
CA TYR A 313 -11.62 -16.52 -11.54
C TYR A 313 -12.01 -16.00 -12.95
N LEU A 314 -11.12 -15.24 -13.61
CA LEU A 314 -11.41 -14.71 -14.94
C LEU A 314 -11.58 -15.82 -15.98
N ILE A 315 -10.74 -16.87 -15.93
CA ILE A 315 -10.85 -18.03 -16.82
C ILE A 315 -12.18 -18.75 -16.58
N LYS A 316 -12.53 -19.03 -15.32
CA LYS A 316 -13.83 -19.61 -14.94
C LYS A 316 -14.99 -18.79 -15.50
N LYS A 317 -14.96 -17.48 -15.26
CA LYS A 317 -16.01 -16.56 -15.71
C LYS A 317 -16.11 -16.49 -17.22
N ALA A 318 -15.00 -16.60 -17.95
CA ALA A 318 -15.01 -16.62 -19.41
C ALA A 318 -15.48 -17.97 -19.99
N ALA A 319 -15.13 -19.08 -19.34
CA ALA A 319 -15.35 -20.43 -19.85
C ALA A 319 -16.75 -20.99 -19.55
N LEU A 320 -17.35 -20.64 -18.41
CA LEU A 320 -18.64 -21.21 -17.99
C LEU A 320 -19.85 -20.45 -18.56
N PRO A 321 -21.01 -21.08 -18.73
CA PRO A 321 -22.25 -20.41 -19.09
C PRO A 321 -22.70 -19.36 -18.05
N ASN A 322 -23.66 -18.51 -18.41
CA ASN A 322 -24.27 -17.57 -17.47
C ASN A 322 -24.89 -18.30 -16.27
N GLY A 323 -24.67 -17.79 -15.07
CA GLY A 323 -25.19 -18.35 -13.82
C GLY A 323 -24.40 -19.50 -13.20
N VAL A 324 -23.49 -20.13 -13.95
CA VAL A 324 -22.79 -21.34 -13.51
C VAL A 324 -21.47 -21.03 -12.81
N GLY A 325 -20.85 -19.88 -13.12
CA GLY A 325 -19.49 -19.54 -12.70
C GLY A 325 -19.31 -18.13 -12.21
#